data_AF-A0A0E9WVS6-F1
#
_entry.id   AF-A0A0E9WVS6-F1
#
_cell.length_a   1.000
_cell.length_b   1.000
_cell.length_c   1.000
_cell.angle_alpha   90.00
_cell.angle_beta   90.00
_cell.angle_gamma   90.00
#
_symmetry.space_group_name_H-M   'P 1'
#
loop_
_entity.id
_entity.type
_entity.pdbx_description
1 polymer ?
#
loop_
_entity_poly.entity_id
_entity_poly.type
_entity_poly.pdbx_seq_one_letter_code
_entity_poly.pdbx_strand_id
1 'polypeptide(L)'
;MMDCVQNQWMNLCTTVTESEVSRAKNVLKASLLSQLDGTTPLCEDIARHILTFGRRVSLAEWNAMIDSVTAKVVRDVCSKYLYDKCPAVAAVGPVEQLPDYNRMRSAMYWLRS
;
A
#
# COMPACT_ATOMS: atom_id res chain seq x y z
N MET A 1 -18.53 0.77 -5.46
CA MET A 1 -17.10 1.12 -5.43
C MET A 1 -16.43 0.68 -4.12
N MET A 2 -17.05 0.85 -2.95
CA MET A 2 -16.49 0.34 -1.69
C MET A 2 -16.20 -1.18 -1.73
N ASP A 3 -17.16 -1.97 -2.21
CA ASP A 3 -17.07 -3.43 -2.26
C ASP A 3 -15.88 -3.93 -3.10
N CYS A 4 -15.59 -3.30 -4.25
CA CYS A 4 -14.47 -3.71 -5.07
C CYS A 4 -13.12 -3.41 -4.40
N VAL A 5 -12.99 -2.28 -3.69
CA VAL A 5 -11.78 -1.93 -2.93
C VAL A 5 -11.54 -2.93 -1.80
N GLN A 6 -12.57 -3.23 -1.01
CA GLN A 6 -12.45 -4.18 0.11
C GLN A 6 -12.13 -5.60 -0.38
N ASN A 7 -12.74 -6.04 -1.49
CA ASN A 7 -12.39 -7.31 -2.12
C ASN A 7 -10.92 -7.37 -2.56
N GLN A 8 -10.36 -6.29 -3.11
CA GLN A 8 -8.93 -6.26 -3.44
C GLN A 8 -8.04 -6.31 -2.20
N TRP A 9 -8.42 -5.63 -1.10
CA TRP A 9 -7.68 -5.73 0.16
C TRP A 9 -7.69 -7.15 0.72
N MET A 10 -8.82 -7.84 0.67
CA MET A 10 -8.90 -9.24 1.12
C MET A 10 -8.12 -10.19 0.21
N ASN A 11 -8.11 -9.95 -1.10
CA ASN A 11 -7.22 -10.66 -2.04
C ASN A 11 -5.75 -10.47 -1.69
N LEU A 12 -5.33 -9.24 -1.38
CA LEU A 12 -3.95 -8.95 -0.98
C LEU A 12 -3.55 -9.66 0.31
N CYS A 13 -4.48 -9.79 1.26
CA CYS A 13 -4.25 -10.52 2.51
C CYS A 13 -4.13 -12.03 2.29
N THR A 14 -4.86 -12.60 1.31
CA THR A 14 -5.07 -14.05 1.24
C THR A 14 -4.45 -14.74 0.02
N THR A 15 -4.58 -14.16 -1.17
CA THR A 15 -4.32 -14.86 -2.45
C THR A 15 -3.34 -14.13 -3.37
N VAL A 16 -2.61 -13.12 -2.89
CA VAL A 16 -1.61 -12.41 -3.71
C VAL A 16 -0.54 -13.36 -4.24
N THR A 17 -0.20 -13.19 -5.51
CA THR A 17 0.76 -14.04 -6.24
C THR A 17 2.13 -13.37 -6.39
N GLU A 18 3.18 -14.17 -6.55
CA GLU A 18 4.54 -13.63 -6.77
C GLU A 18 4.68 -12.84 -8.08
N SER A 19 3.91 -13.20 -9.12
CA SER A 19 3.91 -12.47 -10.39
C SER A 19 3.31 -11.06 -10.24
N GLU A 20 2.23 -10.92 -9.49
CA GLU A 20 1.64 -9.62 -9.16
C GLU A 20 2.59 -8.76 -8.32
N VAL A 21 3.27 -9.36 -7.34
CA VAL A 21 4.25 -8.67 -6.51
C VAL A 21 5.45 -8.24 -7.34
N SER A 22 5.98 -9.10 -8.21
CA SER A 22 7.08 -8.75 -9.13
C SER A 22 6.71 -7.58 -10.04
N ARG A 23 5.50 -7.60 -10.60
CA ARG A 23 4.97 -6.48 -11.38
C ARG A 23 4.87 -5.20 -10.54
N ALA A 24 4.33 -5.28 -9.33
CA ALA A 24 4.18 -4.14 -8.43
C ALA A 24 5.54 -3.55 -8.02
N LYS A 25 6.56 -4.38 -7.77
CA LYS A 25 7.94 -3.93 -7.52
C LYS A 25 8.47 -3.10 -8.68
N ASN A 26 8.29 -3.55 -9.91
CA ASN A 26 8.77 -2.83 -11.09
C ASN A 26 8.06 -1.47 -11.26
N VAL A 27 6.75 -1.43 -11.02
CA VAL A 27 5.97 -0.18 -11.03
C VAL A 27 6.47 0.78 -9.95
N LEU A 28 6.73 0.29 -8.73
CA LEU A 28 7.23 1.11 -7.62
C LEU A 28 8.62 1.68 -7.91
N LYS A 29 9.54 0.85 -8.43
CA LYS A 29 10.89 1.29 -8.82
C LYS A 29 10.86 2.35 -9.91
N ALA A 30 10.04 2.14 -10.94
CA ALA A 30 9.87 3.12 -12.01
C ALA A 30 9.30 4.44 -11.45
N SER A 31 8.27 4.37 -10.60
CA SER A 31 7.68 5.55 -9.99
C SER A 31 8.65 6.31 -9.10
N LEU A 32 9.48 5.62 -8.31
CA LEU A 32 10.49 6.26 -7.45
C LEU A 32 11.52 7.04 -8.28
N LEU A 33 11.99 6.46 -9.38
CA LEU A 33 12.95 7.12 -10.26
C LEU A 33 12.32 8.32 -10.98
N SER A 34 11.09 8.18 -11.47
CA SER A 34 10.38 9.29 -12.13
C SER A 34 10.10 10.47 -11.19
N GLN A 35 9.90 10.23 -9.90
CA GLN A 35 9.68 11.29 -8.91
C GLN A 35 10.94 12.14 -8.65
N LEU A 36 12.14 11.62 -8.95
CA LEU A 36 13.41 12.29 -8.69
C LEU A 36 13.93 13.10 -9.89
N ASP A 37 13.11 13.27 -10.92
CA ASP A 37 13.48 14.05 -12.10
C ASP A 37 13.37 15.55 -11.83
N GLY A 38 14.53 16.23 -11.81
CA GLY A 38 14.65 17.67 -11.51
C GLY A 38 15.27 17.98 -10.15
N THR A 39 15.74 19.23 -10.00
CA THR A 39 16.48 19.67 -8.81
C THR A 39 15.58 19.91 -7.59
N THR A 40 14.37 20.43 -7.80
CA THR A 40 13.38 20.68 -6.74
C THR A 40 12.92 19.40 -6.03
N PRO A 41 12.41 18.36 -6.73
CA PRO A 41 11.98 17.13 -6.07
C PRO A 41 13.16 16.40 -5.42
N LEU A 42 14.36 16.49 -5.99
CA LEU A 42 15.56 15.94 -5.40
C LEU A 42 15.93 16.62 -4.06
N CYS A 43 15.84 17.95 -3.99
CA CYS A 43 16.09 18.70 -2.77
C CYS A 43 15.06 18.34 -1.68
N GLU A 44 13.79 18.24 -2.05
CA GLU A 44 12.71 17.80 -1.16
C GLU A 44 12.95 16.38 -0.63
N ASP A 45 13.32 15.43 -1.49
CA ASP A 45 13.62 14.04 -1.11
C ASP A 45 14.78 13.96 -0.10
N ILE A 46 15.86 14.70 -0.34
CA ILE A 46 17.01 14.77 0.59
C ILE A 46 16.56 15.31 1.94
N ALA A 47 15.85 16.43 1.96
CA ALA A 47 15.38 17.06 3.19
C ALA A 47 14.43 16.12 3.95
N ARG A 48 13.47 15.50 3.25
CA ARG A 48 12.53 14.54 3.84
C ARG A 48 13.26 13.37 4.47
N HIS A 49 14.22 12.76 3.77
CA HIS A 49 14.99 11.63 4.28
C HIS A 49 15.82 11.98 5.52
N ILE A 50 16.43 13.17 5.54
CA ILE A 50 17.15 13.64 6.74
C ILE A 50 16.19 13.78 7.92
N LEU A 51 14.99 14.32 7.72
CA LEU A 51 14.01 14.50 8.80
C LEU A 51 13.38 13.17 9.27
N THR A 52 13.10 12.23 8.36
CA THR A 52 12.41 10.97 8.71
C THR A 52 13.37 9.86 9.15
N PHE A 53 14.56 9.80 8.55
CA PHE A 53 15.52 8.71 8.75
C PHE A 53 16.84 9.16 9.36
N GLY A 54 17.09 10.46 9.51
CA GLY A 54 18.36 11.02 9.97
C GLY A 54 19.49 10.93 8.93
N ARG A 55 19.21 10.40 7.73
CA ARG A 55 20.17 10.20 6.65
C ARG A 55 19.48 10.13 5.30
N ARG A 56 20.23 10.37 4.24
CA ARG A 56 19.77 10.06 2.88
C ARG A 56 19.88 8.56 2.62
N VAL A 57 18.79 7.93 2.22
CA VAL A 57 18.78 6.53 1.76
C VAL A 57 19.15 6.50 0.27
N SER A 58 20.13 5.67 -0.09
CA SER A 58 20.57 5.57 -1.49
C SER A 58 19.55 4.84 -2.36
N LEU A 59 19.52 5.12 -3.66
CA LEU A 59 18.67 4.40 -4.61
C LEU A 59 18.99 2.90 -4.67
N ALA A 60 20.25 2.52 -4.47
CA ALA A 60 20.66 1.12 -4.41
C ALA A 60 20.06 0.40 -3.19
N GLU A 61 20.06 1.05 -2.02
CA GLU A 61 19.40 0.52 -0.83
C GLU A 61 17.88 0.38 -1.04
N TRP A 62 17.22 1.39 -1.61
CA TRP A 62 15.80 1.30 -1.95
C TRP A 62 15.51 0.11 -2.87
N ASN A 63 16.32 -0.06 -3.91
CA ASN A 63 16.17 -1.15 -4.86
C ASN A 63 16.31 -2.52 -4.16
N ALA A 64 17.33 -2.69 -3.31
CA ALA A 64 17.55 -3.91 -2.55
C ALA A 64 16.41 -4.21 -1.55
N MET A 65 15.91 -3.19 -0.86
CA MET A 65 14.76 -3.32 0.06
C MET A 65 13.50 -3.73 -0.70
N ILE A 66 13.20 -3.09 -1.83
CA ILE A 66 12.05 -3.45 -2.68
C ILE A 66 12.18 -4.90 -3.18
N ASP A 67 13.37 -5.31 -3.60
CA ASP A 67 13.61 -6.67 -4.11
C ASP A 67 13.45 -7.75 -3.05
N SER A 68 13.74 -7.44 -1.79
CA SER A 68 13.58 -8.37 -0.66
C SER A 68 12.11 -8.73 -0.35
N VAL A 69 11.14 -7.95 -0.82
CA VAL A 69 9.72 -8.16 -0.52
C VAL A 69 9.18 -9.40 -1.26
N THR A 70 8.63 -10.39 -0.57
CA THR A 70 7.99 -11.56 -1.21
C THR A 70 6.46 -11.49 -1.10
N ALA A 71 5.73 -12.33 -1.84
CA ALA A 71 4.27 -12.42 -1.68
C ALA A 71 3.88 -12.79 -0.24
N LYS A 72 4.71 -13.58 0.46
CA LYS A 72 4.51 -13.84 1.88
C LYS A 72 4.59 -12.57 2.72
N VAL A 73 5.63 -11.75 2.53
CA VAL A 73 5.79 -10.48 3.26
C VAL A 73 4.60 -9.56 3.01
N VAL A 74 4.11 -9.48 1.76
CA VAL A 74 2.91 -8.70 1.43
C VAL A 74 1.69 -9.21 2.19
N ARG A 75 1.44 -10.53 2.20
CA ARG A 75 0.32 -11.11 2.97
C ARG A 75 0.43 -10.84 4.46
N ASP A 76 1.63 -10.97 5.03
CA ASP A 76 1.86 -10.75 6.47
C ASP A 76 1.60 -9.28 6.85
N VAL A 77 2.09 -8.34 6.04
CA VAL A 77 1.87 -6.90 6.22
C VAL A 77 0.40 -6.53 6.03
N CYS A 78 -0.25 -7.02 4.97
CA CYS A 78 -1.66 -6.79 4.73
C CYS A 78 -2.54 -7.41 5.84
N SER A 79 -2.18 -8.58 6.34
CA SER A 79 -2.89 -9.20 7.48
C SER A 79 -2.72 -8.40 8.76
N LYS A 80 -1.54 -7.81 8.98
CA LYS A 80 -1.28 -6.97 10.15
C LYS A 80 -2.07 -5.65 10.13
N TYR A 81 -2.17 -4.99 8.97
CA TYR A 81 -2.70 -3.62 8.88
C TYR A 81 -4.10 -3.50 8.27
N LEU A 82 -4.53 -4.47 7.45
CA LEU A 82 -5.83 -4.43 6.77
C LEU A 82 -6.80 -5.46 7.35
N TYR A 83 -6.36 -6.71 7.52
CA TYR A 83 -7.25 -7.80 7.89
C TYR A 83 -7.82 -7.63 9.31
N ASP A 84 -9.15 -7.68 9.41
CA ASP A 84 -9.93 -7.52 10.63
C ASP A 84 -9.61 -6.22 11.41
N LYS A 85 -9.27 -5.14 10.69
CA LYS A 85 -9.04 -3.81 11.27
C LYS A 85 -10.23 -2.89 11.06
N CYS A 86 -10.43 -1.97 12.01
CA CYS A 86 -11.45 -0.94 11.92
C CYS A 86 -10.96 0.20 11.00
N PRO A 87 -11.57 0.41 9.83
CA PRO A 87 -11.16 1.48 8.94
C PRO A 87 -11.64 2.84 9.48
N ALA A 88 -10.94 3.91 9.12
CA ALA A 88 -11.46 5.27 9.24
C ALA A 88 -12.12 5.65 7.92
N VAL A 89 -13.34 6.19 7.97
CA VAL A 89 -14.13 6.53 6.78
C VAL A 89 -14.55 7.99 6.86
N ALA A 90 -14.22 8.75 5.81
CA ALA A 90 -14.66 10.12 5.63
C ALA A 90 -15.24 10.25 4.21
N ALA A 91 -16.41 10.87 4.09
CA ALA A 91 -17.08 11.06 2.80
C ALA A 91 -17.78 12.42 2.79
N VAL A 92 -17.76 13.09 1.64
CA VAL A 92 -18.31 14.44 1.44
C VAL A 92 -19.04 14.46 0.10
N GLY A 93 -20.23 15.08 0.05
CA GLY A 93 -21.07 15.17 -1.14
C GLY A 93 -22.30 14.23 -1.09
N PRO A 94 -22.84 13.81 -2.25
CA PRO A 94 -23.96 12.86 -2.31
C PRO A 94 -23.47 11.45 -1.95
N VAL A 95 -23.61 11.11 -0.67
CA VAL A 95 -23.09 9.87 -0.06
C VAL A 95 -24.21 8.90 0.32
N GLU A 96 -25.39 9.03 -0.29
CA GLU A 96 -26.56 8.20 0.04
C GLU A 96 -26.33 6.71 -0.24
N GLN A 97 -25.44 6.39 -1.18
CA GLN A 97 -25.06 5.01 -1.52
C GLN A 97 -23.84 4.51 -0.74
N LEU A 98 -23.23 5.31 0.13
CA LEU A 98 -22.11 4.85 0.94
C LEU A 98 -22.61 3.79 1.94
N PRO A 99 -21.99 2.59 2.00
CA PRO A 99 -22.38 1.59 2.97
C PRO A 99 -22.27 2.13 4.41
N ASP A 100 -23.08 1.60 5.32
CA ASP A 100 -22.93 1.90 6.73
C ASP A 100 -21.60 1.35 7.28
N TYR A 101 -21.16 1.90 8.40
CA TYR A 101 -19.88 1.52 9.00
C TYR A 101 -19.79 0.04 9.35
N ASN A 102 -20.88 -0.59 9.81
CA ASN A 102 -20.86 -2.01 10.20
C ASN A 102 -20.70 -2.91 8.98
N ARG A 103 -21.34 -2.55 7.86
CA ARG A 103 -21.12 -3.22 6.58
C ARG A 103 -19.69 -3.05 6.08
N MET A 104 -19.10 -1.87 6.23
CA MET A 104 -17.69 -1.66 5.90
C MET A 104 -16.76 -2.47 6.78
N ARG A 105 -16.98 -2.50 8.11
CA ARG A 105 -16.15 -3.24 9.06
C ARG A 105 -16.26 -4.76 8.88
N SER A 106 -17.44 -5.27 8.58
CA SER A 106 -17.66 -6.70 8.33
C SER A 106 -17.01 -7.19 7.04
N ALA A 107 -16.85 -6.32 6.04
CA ALA A 107 -16.13 -6.63 4.81
C ALA A 107 -14.59 -6.60 4.95
N MET A 108 -14.04 -6.30 6.13
CA MET A 108 -12.59 -6.30 6.39
C MET A 108 -12.02 -7.66 6.78
N TYR A 109 -12.81 -8.73 6.71
CA TYR A 109 -12.37 -10.12 6.84
C TYR A 109 -13.25 -11.03 5.98
N TRP A 110 -12.76 -12.24 5.72
CA TRP A 110 -13.52 -13.26 5.00
C TRP A 110 -13.74 -14.49 5.86
N LEU A 111 -15.01 -14.87 6.02
CA LEU A 111 -15.39 -16.16 6.59
C LEU A 111 -15.28 -17.20 5.49
N ARG A 112 -14.25 -18.05 5.56
CA ARG A 112 -14.08 -19.20 4.66
C ARG A 112 -14.27 -20.46 5.51
N SER A 113 -15.33 -21.20 5.22
CA SER A 113 -15.58 -22.56 5.74
C SER A 113 -14.72 -23.58 5.02
#